data_AF-A0A2D9T799-F1
#
_entry.id   AF-A0A2D9T799-F1
#
_cell.length_a   1.000
_cell.length_b   1.000
_cell.length_c   1.000
_cell.angle_alpha   90.00
_cell.angle_beta   90.00
_cell.angle_gamma   90.00
#
_symmetry.space_group_name_H-M   'P 1'
#
loop_
_entity.id
_entity.type
_entity.pdbx_description
1 polymer ?
#
loop_
_entity_poly.entity_id
_entity_poly.type
_entity_poly.pdbx_seq_one_letter_code
_entity_poly.pdbx_strand_id
1 'polypeptide(L)'
;MGIAGALLALGGCGGAPGARETTVAPTVEPATAPSREAALPSLAAALEEPSRPRSTSQRETIVAYVRRLETAPAAPIAGNDTGRSAPDALDQWLRAAPDVAVERCGFLEELAETEGGGPLDPRVTQGYALGMAAELLEDPDADAGSARVQVAGAETALRFYEGTRREGAPAHPLMDRLGEQSAADGGLHAWYAERAIQCGDPADEAPSYRRAMMGG
;
A
#
# COMPACT_ATOMS: atom_id res chain seq x y z
N MET A 1 -19.44 50.62 41.62
CA MET A 1 -18.92 51.23 42.87
C MET A 1 -17.70 50.40 43.25
N GLY A 2 -16.48 50.84 42.90
CA GLY A 2 -15.52 51.50 43.81
C GLY A 2 -14.69 50.41 44.52
N ILE A 3 -13.36 50.40 44.66
CA ILE A 3 -12.32 51.43 44.84
C ILE A 3 -10.98 50.71 44.50
N ALA A 4 -10.17 51.21 43.56
CA ALA A 4 -8.87 51.89 43.73
C ALA A 4 -7.85 51.24 44.70
N GLY A 5 -6.67 50.84 44.19
CA GLY A 5 -5.37 51.46 44.54
C GLY A 5 -4.55 50.49 45.44
N ALA A 6 -3.22 50.47 45.52
CA ALA A 6 -2.08 51.22 45.00
C ALA A 6 -0.84 50.33 45.31
N LEU A 7 0.08 50.05 44.38
CA LEU A 7 1.40 50.69 44.16
C LEU A 7 2.50 50.43 45.23
N LEU A 8 3.73 50.29 44.69
CA LEU A 8 5.09 50.38 45.28
C LEU A 8 5.69 49.07 45.84
N ALA A 9 6.97 48.71 45.64
CA ALA A 9 8.11 49.29 44.91
C ALA A 9 9.28 48.26 44.96
N LEU A 10 10.43 48.69 44.41
CA LEU A 10 11.83 48.18 44.47
C LEU A 10 12.28 47.72 43.06
N GLY A 11 13.27 48.30 42.39
CA GLY A 11 14.47 49.01 42.86
C GLY A 11 15.69 48.15 42.52
N GLY A 12 16.57 48.62 41.63
CA GLY A 12 17.87 47.96 41.38
C GLY A 12 18.52 48.28 40.04
N CYS A 13 19.47 49.22 40.03
CA CYS A 13 20.41 49.48 38.95
C CYS A 13 21.59 48.49 38.96
N GLY A 14 22.16 48.22 37.79
CA GLY A 14 23.60 47.92 37.63
C GLY A 14 23.92 46.61 36.90
N GLY A 15 24.71 46.70 35.81
CA GLY A 15 25.36 45.53 35.21
C GLY A 15 25.77 45.71 33.75
N ALA A 16 27.07 45.90 33.53
CA ALA A 16 27.78 46.13 32.26
C ALA A 16 27.42 45.22 31.05
N PRO A 17 27.68 45.68 29.81
CA PRO A 17 27.58 44.87 28.61
C PRO A 17 28.76 43.91 28.51
N GLY A 18 28.54 42.65 28.91
CA GLY A 18 29.44 41.55 28.58
C GLY A 18 29.25 41.16 27.11
N ALA A 19 30.28 41.38 26.30
CA ALA A 19 30.38 40.85 24.95
C ALA A 19 30.15 39.33 24.98
N ARG A 20 29.02 38.88 24.44
CA ARG A 20 28.83 37.47 24.12
C ARG A 20 29.56 37.20 22.82
N GLU A 21 30.69 36.52 22.91
CA GLU A 21 31.23 35.76 21.78
C GLU A 21 30.12 34.84 21.26
N THR A 22 29.62 35.15 20.06
CA THR A 22 28.75 34.27 19.31
C THR A 22 29.60 33.08 18.86
N THR A 23 29.72 32.06 19.71
CA THR A 23 30.15 30.73 19.27
C THR A 23 29.04 30.21 18.36
N VAL A 24 29.23 30.39 17.05
CA VAL A 24 28.43 29.72 16.03
C VAL A 24 28.69 28.23 16.22
N ALA A 25 27.72 27.53 16.83
CA ALA A 25 27.74 26.08 16.82
C ALA A 25 27.81 25.62 15.36
N PRO A 26 28.72 24.70 14.99
CA PRO A 26 28.70 24.17 13.65
C PRO A 26 27.34 23.51 13.44
N THR A 27 26.58 24.02 12.48
CA THR A 27 25.42 23.33 11.92
C THR A 27 25.95 21.99 11.40
N VAL A 28 25.80 20.95 12.20
CA VAL A 28 25.95 19.58 11.74
C VAL A 28 24.73 19.35 10.86
N GLU A 29 24.85 19.64 9.57
CA GLU A 29 23.94 19.09 8.58
C GLU A 29 23.94 17.59 8.79
N PRO A 30 22.79 16.96 9.12
CA PRO A 30 22.73 15.51 9.08
C PRO A 30 22.95 15.11 7.63
N ALA A 31 24.16 14.63 7.34
CA ALA A 31 24.47 13.91 6.12
C ALA A 31 23.69 12.59 6.18
N THR A 32 22.41 12.65 5.88
CA THR A 32 21.60 11.47 5.55
C THR A 32 22.11 11.00 4.20
N ALA A 33 23.16 10.19 4.21
CA ALA A 33 23.58 9.48 3.01
C ALA A 33 22.34 8.72 2.52
N PRO A 34 21.93 8.88 1.24
CA PRO A 34 20.81 8.12 0.73
C PRO A 34 21.17 6.65 0.87
N SER A 35 20.38 5.90 1.64
CA SER A 35 20.42 4.46 1.62
C SER A 35 20.36 4.03 0.17
N ARG A 36 21.46 3.49 -0.36
CA ARG A 36 21.51 2.92 -1.70
C ARG A 36 20.66 1.67 -1.69
N GLU A 37 19.37 1.87 -1.86
CA GLU A 37 18.44 0.78 -2.04
C GLU A 37 18.89 -0.02 -3.27
N ALA A 38 19.04 -1.34 -3.11
CA ALA A 38 19.52 -2.19 -4.18
C ALA A 38 18.56 -2.09 -5.37
N ALA A 39 19.13 -1.85 -6.56
CA ALA A 39 18.37 -1.84 -7.80
C ALA A 39 17.79 -3.23 -8.07
N LEU A 40 16.53 -3.28 -8.48
CA LEU A 40 15.91 -4.50 -8.96
C LEU A 40 16.41 -4.82 -10.39
N PRO A 41 16.29 -6.08 -10.84
CA PRO A 41 16.46 -6.42 -12.25
C PRO A 41 15.56 -5.58 -13.17
N SER A 42 15.88 -5.54 -14.46
CA SER A 42 15.10 -4.81 -15.48
C SER A 42 13.62 -5.21 -15.44
N LEU A 43 12.73 -4.24 -15.25
CA LEU A 43 11.30 -4.49 -15.33
C LEU A 43 10.89 -4.76 -16.78
N ALA A 44 11.43 -4.03 -17.75
CA ALA A 44 11.11 -4.23 -19.16
C ALA A 44 11.36 -5.69 -19.58
N ALA A 45 12.54 -6.24 -19.25
CA ALA A 45 12.87 -7.64 -19.54
C ALA A 45 11.97 -8.65 -18.79
N ALA A 46 11.52 -8.30 -17.58
CA ALA A 46 10.60 -9.16 -16.83
C ALA A 46 9.19 -9.21 -17.45
N LEU A 47 8.76 -8.11 -18.08
CA LEU A 47 7.45 -7.98 -18.73
C LEU A 47 7.45 -8.40 -20.22
N GLU A 48 8.62 -8.72 -20.80
CA GLU A 48 8.76 -9.15 -22.20
C GLU A 48 8.03 -10.49 -22.49
N GLU A 49 7.55 -10.59 -23.74
CA GLU A 49 6.87 -11.75 -24.36
C GLU A 49 5.74 -12.41 -23.53
N PRO A 50 4.49 -11.90 -23.61
CA PRO A 50 3.33 -12.53 -22.99
C PRO A 50 3.00 -13.92 -23.58
N SER A 51 3.53 -14.26 -24.76
CA SER A 51 3.13 -15.43 -25.55
C SER A 51 3.76 -16.75 -25.10
N ARG A 52 4.61 -16.75 -24.06
CA ARG A 52 5.20 -17.95 -23.46
C ARG A 52 4.99 -17.96 -21.95
N PRO A 53 4.91 -19.14 -21.31
CA PRO A 53 4.97 -19.24 -19.85
C PRO A 53 6.22 -18.54 -19.32
N ARG A 54 6.04 -17.67 -18.32
CA ARG A 54 7.16 -16.92 -17.75
C ARG A 54 8.15 -17.83 -17.05
N SER A 55 9.42 -17.48 -17.16
CA SER A 55 10.48 -18.10 -16.36
C SER A 55 10.30 -17.74 -14.88
N THR A 56 10.82 -18.58 -13.98
CA THR A 56 10.82 -18.31 -12.53
C THR A 56 11.44 -16.94 -12.21
N SER A 57 12.55 -16.58 -12.84
CA SER A 57 13.22 -15.29 -12.61
C SER A 57 12.36 -14.08 -13.03
N GLN A 58 11.59 -14.20 -14.12
CA GLN A 58 10.66 -13.14 -14.52
C GLN A 58 9.55 -12.98 -13.48
N ARG A 59 8.94 -14.08 -13.02
CA ARG A 59 7.89 -14.05 -11.98
C ARG A 59 8.41 -13.41 -10.68
N GLU A 60 9.56 -13.86 -10.20
CA GLU A 60 10.22 -13.30 -9.00
C GLU A 60 10.51 -11.81 -9.15
N THR A 61 10.95 -11.37 -10.33
CA THR A 61 11.20 -9.95 -10.60
C THR A 61 9.90 -9.15 -10.53
N ILE A 62 8.83 -9.60 -11.19
CA ILE A 62 7.52 -8.92 -11.17
C ILE A 62 6.99 -8.81 -9.74
N VAL A 63 7.02 -9.91 -8.99
CA VAL A 63 6.65 -9.94 -7.56
C VAL A 63 7.47 -8.93 -6.77
N ALA A 64 8.80 -8.88 -6.95
CA ALA A 64 9.66 -7.93 -6.25
C ALA A 64 9.30 -6.46 -6.53
N TYR A 65 8.90 -6.13 -7.77
CA TYR A 65 8.38 -4.79 -8.08
C TYR A 65 7.06 -4.49 -7.37
N VAL A 66 6.11 -5.43 -7.35
CA VAL A 66 4.84 -5.25 -6.63
C VAL A 66 5.09 -5.05 -5.13
N ARG A 67 5.92 -5.90 -4.51
CA ARG A 67 6.28 -5.77 -3.09
C ARG A 67 7.03 -4.48 -2.78
N ARG A 68 7.81 -3.94 -3.72
CA ARG A 68 8.42 -2.61 -3.54
C ARG A 68 7.37 -1.51 -3.58
N LEU A 69 6.44 -1.56 -4.52
CA LEU A 69 5.34 -0.58 -4.63
C LEU A 69 4.45 -0.57 -3.39
N GLU A 70 4.25 -1.70 -2.74
CA GLU A 70 3.52 -1.78 -1.46
C GLU A 70 4.13 -0.89 -0.36
N THR A 71 5.44 -0.67 -0.37
CA THR A 71 6.08 0.22 0.64
C THR A 71 6.04 1.68 0.23
N ALA A 72 6.19 1.95 -1.07
CA ALA A 72 6.28 3.30 -1.62
C ALA A 72 5.61 3.39 -3.01
N PRO A 73 4.27 3.48 -3.08
CA PRO A 73 3.51 3.32 -4.33
C PRO A 73 3.84 4.35 -5.43
N ALA A 74 4.22 5.57 -5.03
CA ALA A 74 4.60 6.64 -5.97
C ALA A 74 6.11 6.84 -6.12
N ALA A 75 6.94 6.09 -5.38
CA ALA A 75 8.37 6.27 -5.46
C ALA A 75 8.92 5.67 -6.76
N PRO A 76 9.88 6.35 -7.42
CA PRO A 76 10.65 5.73 -8.49
C PRO A 76 11.38 4.48 -7.97
N ILE A 77 11.29 3.38 -8.71
CA ILE A 77 12.00 2.14 -8.38
C ILE A 77 13.23 2.01 -9.26
N ALA A 78 14.41 1.90 -8.65
CA ALA A 78 15.65 1.61 -9.36
C ALA A 78 15.55 0.25 -10.06
N GLY A 79 15.80 0.23 -11.37
CA GLY A 79 15.63 -0.93 -12.25
C GLY A 79 14.43 -0.83 -13.19
N ASN A 80 13.48 0.09 -12.93
CA ASN A 80 12.37 0.32 -13.86
C ASN A 80 12.86 1.09 -15.09
N ASP A 81 13.06 0.35 -16.18
CA ASP A 81 13.56 0.79 -17.48
C ASP A 81 12.47 0.79 -18.58
N THR A 82 11.20 0.71 -18.19
CA THR A 82 10.05 0.64 -19.11
C THR A 82 9.72 1.98 -19.78
N GLY A 83 10.34 3.08 -19.33
CA GLY A 83 9.98 4.45 -19.74
C GLY A 83 8.64 4.95 -19.19
N ARG A 84 8.02 4.21 -18.25
CA ARG A 84 6.75 4.53 -17.59
C ARG A 84 6.90 4.41 -16.07
N SER A 85 5.88 4.80 -15.31
CA SER A 85 5.82 4.43 -13.89
C SER A 85 5.72 2.90 -13.76
N ALA A 86 6.28 2.33 -12.70
CA ALA A 86 6.22 0.87 -12.49
C ALA A 86 4.77 0.36 -12.35
N PRO A 87 3.85 1.04 -11.62
CA PRO A 87 2.45 0.66 -11.59
C PRO A 87 1.81 0.64 -12.99
N ASP A 88 2.03 1.66 -13.82
CA ASP A 88 1.43 1.73 -15.16
C ASP A 88 1.96 0.64 -16.09
N ALA A 89 3.27 0.34 -16.03
CA ALA A 89 3.86 -0.74 -16.80
C ALA A 89 3.28 -2.10 -16.39
N LEU A 90 3.11 -2.34 -15.09
CA LEU A 90 2.53 -3.57 -14.56
C LEU A 90 1.03 -3.69 -14.87
N ASP A 91 0.24 -2.62 -14.77
CA ASP A 91 -1.19 -2.66 -15.13
C ASP A 91 -1.38 -2.95 -16.63
N GLN A 92 -0.58 -2.29 -17.49
CA GLN A 92 -0.60 -2.57 -18.92
C GLN A 92 -0.25 -4.04 -19.21
N TRP A 93 0.79 -4.55 -18.56
CA TRP A 93 1.20 -5.95 -18.69
C TRP A 93 0.11 -6.91 -18.22
N LEU A 94 -0.50 -6.67 -17.06
CA LEU A 94 -1.51 -7.54 -16.46
C LEU A 94 -2.72 -7.70 -17.38
N ARG A 95 -3.13 -6.64 -18.08
CA ARG A 95 -4.22 -6.69 -19.08
C ARG A 95 -3.88 -7.54 -20.31
N ALA A 96 -2.60 -7.74 -20.61
CA ALA A 96 -2.11 -8.46 -21.77
C ALA A 96 -1.51 -9.84 -21.43
N ALA A 97 -1.32 -10.16 -20.15
CA ALA A 97 -0.72 -11.39 -19.68
C ALA A 97 -1.72 -12.56 -19.80
N PRO A 98 -1.49 -13.55 -20.70
CA PRO A 98 -2.42 -14.66 -20.86
C PRO A 98 -2.29 -15.73 -19.77
N ASP A 99 -1.21 -15.69 -18.99
CA ASP A 99 -0.81 -16.66 -17.98
C ASP A 99 -1.01 -16.16 -16.54
N VAL A 100 -1.53 -14.95 -16.36
CA VAL A 100 -1.94 -14.41 -15.04
C VAL A 100 -3.33 -13.82 -15.20
N ALA A 101 -4.35 -14.61 -14.85
CA ALA A 101 -5.74 -14.17 -14.87
C ALA A 101 -6.17 -13.78 -13.45
N VAL A 102 -6.35 -12.48 -13.21
CA VAL A 102 -6.93 -11.98 -11.96
C VAL A 102 -8.46 -11.96 -12.08
N GLU A 103 -9.14 -12.65 -11.19
CA GLU A 103 -10.60 -12.64 -11.11
C GLU A 103 -11.05 -11.73 -9.96
N ARG A 104 -11.55 -10.53 -10.27
CA ARG A 104 -12.05 -9.62 -9.25
C ARG A 104 -13.50 -9.93 -8.94
N CYS A 105 -13.81 -10.19 -7.68
CA CYS A 105 -15.19 -10.51 -7.26
C CYS A 105 -16.12 -9.29 -7.18
N GLY A 106 -15.70 -8.12 -7.70
CA GLY A 106 -16.43 -6.85 -7.63
C GLY A 106 -16.66 -6.29 -6.23
N PHE A 107 -16.37 -7.07 -5.19
CA PHE A 107 -16.74 -6.79 -3.82
C PHE A 107 -16.11 -5.52 -3.27
N LEU A 108 -14.84 -5.23 -3.59
CA LEU A 108 -14.18 -4.03 -3.08
C LEU A 108 -14.78 -2.76 -3.69
N GLU A 109 -15.03 -2.76 -5.00
CA GLU A 109 -15.70 -1.65 -5.70
C GLU A 109 -17.17 -1.50 -5.29
N GLU A 110 -17.92 -2.59 -5.19
CA GLU A 110 -19.33 -2.60 -4.74
C GLU A 110 -19.47 -2.11 -3.29
N LEU A 111 -18.59 -2.54 -2.40
CA LEU A 111 -18.56 -2.00 -1.03
C LEU A 111 -18.22 -0.52 -1.00
N ALA A 112 -17.31 -0.05 -1.86
CA ALA A 112 -16.94 1.37 -1.86
C ALA A 112 -18.14 2.25 -2.24
N GLU A 113 -18.93 1.80 -3.22
CA GLU A 113 -20.16 2.46 -3.64
C GLU A 113 -21.25 2.41 -2.56
N THR A 114 -21.46 1.26 -1.92
CA THR A 114 -22.54 1.06 -0.95
C THR A 114 -22.26 1.64 0.44
N GLU A 115 -21.00 1.71 0.86
CA GLU A 115 -20.62 2.24 2.17
C GLU A 115 -20.36 3.76 2.19
N GLY A 116 -20.71 4.46 1.11
CA GLY A 116 -20.84 5.93 1.11
C GLY A 116 -19.52 6.71 1.01
N GLY A 117 -18.48 6.12 0.42
CA GLY A 117 -17.18 6.77 0.21
C GLY A 117 -16.97 7.37 -1.19
N GLY A 118 -17.80 6.99 -2.17
CA GLY A 118 -17.58 7.29 -3.59
C GLY A 118 -16.62 6.28 -4.24
N PRO A 119 -16.17 6.54 -5.47
CA PRO A 119 -15.21 5.65 -6.14
C PRO A 119 -13.85 5.70 -5.44
N LEU A 120 -13.18 4.55 -5.36
CA LEU A 120 -11.80 4.45 -4.88
C LEU A 120 -10.83 5.21 -5.81
N ASP A 121 -9.73 5.72 -5.25
CA ASP A 121 -8.61 6.24 -6.05
C ASP A 121 -8.16 5.13 -7.02
N PRO A 122 -8.00 5.41 -8.33
CA PRO A 122 -7.60 4.39 -9.30
C PRO A 122 -6.32 3.62 -8.94
N ARG A 123 -5.40 4.24 -8.19
CA ARG A 123 -4.18 3.59 -7.70
C ARG A 123 -4.47 2.52 -6.66
N VAL A 124 -5.53 2.67 -5.86
CA VAL A 124 -5.98 1.64 -4.91
C VAL A 124 -6.52 0.43 -5.66
N THR A 125 -7.36 0.64 -6.68
CA THR A 125 -7.87 -0.44 -7.54
C THR A 125 -6.75 -1.13 -8.32
N GLN A 126 -5.76 -0.36 -8.79
CA GLN A 126 -4.56 -0.91 -9.42
C GLN A 126 -3.77 -1.76 -8.43
N GLY A 127 -3.53 -1.26 -7.20
CA GLY A 127 -2.88 -2.01 -6.13
C GLY A 127 -3.59 -3.33 -5.83
N TYR A 128 -4.93 -3.34 -5.82
CA TYR A 128 -5.74 -4.55 -5.66
C TYR A 128 -5.38 -5.63 -6.69
N ALA A 129 -5.42 -5.27 -7.97
CA ALA A 129 -5.11 -6.21 -9.05
C ALA A 129 -3.63 -6.67 -9.02
N LEU A 130 -2.70 -5.79 -8.68
CA LEU A 130 -1.27 -6.12 -8.58
C LEU A 130 -0.98 -7.08 -7.41
N GLY A 131 -1.64 -6.92 -6.26
CA GLY A 131 -1.51 -7.83 -5.13
C GLY A 131 -1.97 -9.25 -5.46
N MET A 132 -3.12 -9.36 -6.13
CA MET A 132 -3.63 -10.65 -6.62
C MET A 132 -2.69 -11.29 -7.65
N ALA A 133 -2.17 -10.50 -8.58
CA ALA A 133 -1.23 -10.97 -9.58
C ALA A 133 0.08 -11.47 -8.94
N ALA A 134 0.59 -10.77 -7.93
CA ALA A 134 1.78 -11.21 -7.19
C ALA A 134 1.54 -12.55 -6.49
N GLU A 135 0.39 -12.72 -5.84
CA GLU A 135 0.01 -13.98 -5.19
C GLU A 135 -0.05 -15.15 -6.20
N LEU A 136 -0.67 -14.95 -7.36
CA LEU A 136 -0.76 -15.95 -8.43
C LEU A 136 0.59 -16.25 -9.10
N LEU A 137 1.53 -15.30 -9.07
CA LEU A 137 2.89 -15.53 -9.56
C LEU A 137 3.73 -16.33 -8.56
N GLU A 138 3.50 -16.14 -7.27
CA GLU A 138 4.13 -16.90 -6.18
C GLU A 138 3.54 -18.31 -6.07
N ASP A 139 2.25 -18.47 -6.32
CA ASP A 139 1.51 -19.74 -6.31
C ASP A 139 0.59 -19.88 -7.54
N PRO A 140 1.12 -20.36 -8.68
CA PRO A 140 0.38 -20.45 -9.94
C PRO A 140 -0.79 -21.42 -9.95
N ASP A 141 -0.85 -22.33 -8.98
CA ASP A 141 -1.93 -23.31 -8.83
C ASP A 141 -3.05 -22.79 -7.92
N ALA A 142 -2.89 -21.61 -7.32
CA ALA A 142 -3.93 -20.97 -6.52
C ALA A 142 -5.13 -20.58 -7.39
N ASP A 143 -6.32 -20.84 -6.87
CA ASP A 143 -7.55 -20.38 -7.49
C ASP A 143 -7.62 -18.84 -7.40
N ALA A 144 -7.73 -18.17 -8.55
CA ALA A 144 -7.80 -16.71 -8.67
C ALA A 144 -9.03 -16.12 -7.96
N GLY A 145 -10.11 -16.90 -7.83
CA GLY A 145 -11.27 -16.55 -7.03
C GLY A 145 -11.05 -16.76 -5.53
N SER A 146 -10.07 -17.55 -5.10
CA SER A 146 -9.93 -17.90 -3.68
C SER A 146 -9.79 -16.68 -2.77
N ALA A 147 -10.36 -16.78 -1.56
CA ALA A 147 -10.25 -15.72 -0.56
C ALA A 147 -8.79 -15.33 -0.27
N ARG A 148 -7.84 -16.26 -0.41
CA ARG A 148 -6.41 -15.97 -0.27
C ARG A 148 -5.93 -14.94 -1.28
N VAL A 149 -6.24 -15.15 -2.56
CA VAL A 149 -5.85 -14.21 -3.64
C VAL A 149 -6.55 -12.86 -3.47
N GLN A 150 -7.84 -12.86 -3.10
CA GLN A 150 -8.59 -11.61 -2.86
C GLN A 150 -8.04 -10.83 -1.66
N VAL A 151 -7.68 -11.51 -0.57
CA VAL A 151 -7.06 -10.88 0.60
C VAL A 151 -5.70 -10.30 0.25
N ALA A 152 -4.87 -11.01 -0.51
CA ALA A 152 -3.60 -10.48 -1.00
C ALA A 152 -3.80 -9.18 -1.80
N GLY A 153 -4.81 -9.15 -2.67
CA GLY A 153 -5.23 -7.91 -3.33
C GLY A 153 -5.62 -6.81 -2.35
N ALA A 154 -6.48 -7.10 -1.37
CA ALA A 154 -7.00 -6.12 -0.42
C ALA A 154 -5.90 -5.51 0.45
N GLU A 155 -4.93 -6.32 0.86
CA GLU A 155 -3.75 -5.87 1.62
C GLU A 155 -2.87 -4.93 0.77
N THR A 156 -2.59 -5.28 -0.48
CA THR A 156 -1.85 -4.39 -1.39
C THR A 156 -2.63 -3.09 -1.65
N ALA A 157 -3.95 -3.16 -1.85
CA ALA A 157 -4.81 -2.00 -2.02
C ALA A 157 -4.77 -1.07 -0.79
N LEU A 158 -4.78 -1.63 0.43
CA LEU A 158 -4.66 -0.88 1.67
C LEU A 158 -3.31 -0.14 1.76
N ARG A 159 -2.21 -0.81 1.40
CA ARG A 159 -0.88 -0.17 1.38
C ARG A 159 -0.79 0.96 0.34
N PHE A 160 -1.43 0.78 -0.82
CA PHE A 160 -1.57 1.84 -1.81
C PHE A 160 -2.38 3.01 -1.25
N TYR A 161 -3.52 2.74 -0.60
CA TYR A 161 -4.34 3.76 0.05
C TYR A 161 -3.56 4.54 1.11
N GLU A 162 -2.81 3.87 1.97
CA GLU A 162 -1.95 4.55 2.95
C GLU A 162 -0.89 5.43 2.29
N GLY A 163 -0.34 4.98 1.16
CA GLY A 163 0.58 5.77 0.33
C GLY A 163 -0.07 7.04 -0.21
N THR A 164 -1.24 6.93 -0.85
CA THR A 164 -1.95 8.08 -1.40
C THR A 164 -2.41 9.05 -0.32
N ARG A 165 -2.80 8.55 0.87
CA ARG A 165 -3.14 9.37 2.05
C ARG A 165 -1.96 10.20 2.53
N ARG A 166 -0.74 9.62 2.55
CA ARG A 166 0.50 10.36 2.88
C ARG A 166 0.80 11.48 1.89
N GLU A 167 0.34 11.36 0.64
CA GLU A 167 0.45 12.37 -0.41
C GLU A 167 -0.70 13.40 -0.40
N GLY A 168 -1.67 13.26 0.51
CA GLY A 168 -2.78 14.20 0.68
C GLY A 168 -4.09 13.80 0.01
N ALA A 169 -4.22 12.57 -0.50
CA ALA A 169 -5.52 12.05 -0.95
C ALA A 169 -6.54 12.05 0.20
N PRO A 170 -7.85 12.25 -0.05
CA PRO A 170 -8.88 12.24 1.00
C PRO A 170 -9.01 10.85 1.64
N ALA A 171 -9.59 10.82 2.85
CA ALA A 171 -9.90 9.58 3.54
C ALA A 171 -11.04 8.85 2.82
N HIS A 172 -11.03 7.52 2.85
CA HIS A 172 -12.10 6.70 2.30
C HIS A 172 -12.64 5.76 3.40
N PRO A 173 -13.92 5.90 3.83
CA PRO A 173 -14.46 5.19 4.98
C PRO A 173 -14.29 3.66 4.93
N LEU A 174 -14.48 3.06 3.75
CA LEU A 174 -14.26 1.62 3.57
C LEU A 174 -12.79 1.23 3.78
N MET A 175 -11.85 2.02 3.25
CA MET A 175 -10.42 1.70 3.35
C MET A 175 -9.90 1.91 4.77
N ASP A 176 -10.38 2.93 5.46
CA ASP A 176 -10.08 3.13 6.89
C ASP A 176 -10.57 1.93 7.72
N ARG A 177 -11.79 1.46 7.48
CA ARG A 177 -12.33 0.27 8.17
C ARG A 177 -11.57 -1.02 7.82
N LEU A 178 -11.21 -1.21 6.55
CA LEU A 178 -10.35 -2.32 6.12
C LEU A 178 -8.99 -2.27 6.83
N GLY A 179 -8.42 -1.08 7.03
CA GLY A 179 -7.20 -0.88 7.82
C GLY A 179 -7.35 -1.30 9.27
N GLU A 180 -8.44 -0.87 9.93
CA GLU A 180 -8.77 -1.28 11.29
C GLU A 180 -8.92 -2.81 11.41
N GLN A 181 -9.58 -3.42 10.44
CA GLN A 181 -9.80 -4.87 10.40
C GLN A 181 -8.51 -5.65 10.12
N SER A 182 -7.65 -5.16 9.24
CA SER A 182 -6.36 -5.76 8.93
C SER A 182 -5.49 -5.88 10.19
N ALA A 183 -5.63 -4.93 11.13
CA ALA A 183 -4.94 -4.93 12.41
C ALA A 183 -5.61 -5.80 13.51
N ALA A 184 -6.81 -6.33 13.28
CA ALA A 184 -7.53 -7.16 14.25
C ALA A 184 -7.09 -8.64 14.22
N ASP A 185 -7.45 -9.41 15.25
CA ASP A 185 -7.17 -10.85 15.31
C ASP A 185 -7.79 -11.59 14.11
N GLY A 186 -6.96 -12.31 13.35
CA GLY A 186 -7.36 -12.99 12.12
C GLY A 186 -7.39 -12.12 10.85
N GLY A 187 -7.14 -10.81 10.98
CA GLY A 187 -6.92 -9.87 9.89
C GLY A 187 -8.04 -9.84 8.85
N LEU A 188 -7.66 -9.57 7.60
CA LEU A 188 -8.59 -9.54 6.47
C LEU A 188 -9.13 -10.92 6.09
N HIS A 189 -8.38 -12.00 6.36
CA HIS A 189 -8.87 -13.37 6.13
C HIS A 189 -10.13 -13.68 6.91
N ALA A 190 -10.16 -13.35 8.21
CA ALA A 190 -11.35 -13.55 9.05
C ALA A 190 -12.53 -12.71 8.55
N TRP A 191 -12.27 -11.46 8.16
CA TRP A 191 -13.30 -10.55 7.67
C TRP A 191 -13.91 -10.98 6.33
N TYR A 192 -13.08 -11.48 5.41
CA TYR A 192 -13.54 -12.08 4.14
C TYR A 192 -14.37 -13.35 4.40
N ALA A 193 -13.95 -14.17 5.37
CA ALA A 193 -14.66 -15.37 5.77
C ALA A 193 -16.06 -15.06 6.35
N GLU A 194 -16.16 -14.11 7.27
CA GLU A 194 -17.44 -13.71 7.89
C GLU A 194 -18.48 -13.23 6.88
N ARG A 195 -18.03 -12.57 5.81
CA ARG A 195 -18.91 -12.02 4.76
C ARG A 195 -19.29 -13.03 3.70
N ALA A 196 -18.81 -14.26 3.80
CA ALA A 196 -19.06 -15.33 2.85
C ALA A 196 -18.91 -14.87 1.40
N ILE A 197 -17.86 -14.08 1.12
CA ILE A 197 -17.61 -13.53 -0.21
C ILE A 197 -17.31 -14.74 -1.13
N GLN A 198 -18.33 -15.14 -1.91
CA GLN A 198 -18.26 -16.24 -2.85
C GLN A 198 -17.68 -15.71 -4.15
N CYS A 199 -16.37 -15.75 -4.22
CA CYS A 199 -15.62 -15.49 -5.42
C CYS A 199 -15.48 -16.79 -6.19
N GLY A 200 -16.10 -16.90 -7.37
CA GLY A 200 -15.97 -18.07 -8.24
C GLY A 200 -16.54 -19.41 -7.71
N ASP A 201 -16.85 -19.53 -6.42
CA ASP A 201 -17.46 -20.74 -5.85
C ASP A 201 -18.94 -20.85 -6.29
N PRO A 202 -19.39 -21.98 -6.88
CA PRO A 202 -20.82 -22.21 -7.10
C PRO A 202 -21.54 -22.18 -5.75
N ALA A 203 -22.75 -21.62 -5.72
CA ALA A 203 -23.54 -21.37 -4.50
C ALA A 203 -23.75 -22.60 -3.58
N ASP A 204 -23.50 -23.80 -4.10
CA ASP A 204 -23.71 -25.09 -3.45
C ASP A 204 -22.44 -25.68 -2.80
N GLU A 205 -21.25 -25.06 -2.96
CA GLU A 205 -20.01 -25.51 -2.33
C GLU A 205 -19.62 -24.68 -1.09
N ALA A 206 -18.99 -25.35 -0.11
CA ALA A 206 -18.45 -24.65 1.04
C ALA A 206 -17.34 -23.68 0.56
N PRO A 207 -17.42 -22.39 0.94
CA PRO A 207 -16.47 -21.39 0.44
C PRO A 207 -15.02 -21.83 0.62
N SER A 208 -14.17 -21.56 -0.36
CA SER A 208 -12.75 -21.92 -0.38
C SER A 208 -12.00 -21.53 0.90
N TYR A 209 -12.34 -20.39 1.53
CA TYR A 209 -11.75 -19.98 2.82
C TYR A 209 -12.02 -20.96 3.97
N ARG A 210 -13.19 -21.61 3.97
CA ARG A 210 -13.59 -22.54 5.03
C ARG A 210 -12.81 -23.85 4.93
N ARG A 211 -12.45 -24.25 3.70
CA ARG A 211 -11.54 -25.38 3.44
C ARG A 211 -10.13 -25.05 3.89
N ALA A 212 -9.64 -23.84 3.60
CA ALA A 212 -8.31 -23.38 4.02
C ALA A 212 -8.14 -23.31 5.55
N MET A 213 -9.16 -22.84 6.29
CA MET A 213 -9.11 -22.75 7.76
C MET A 213 -9.25 -24.10 8.49
N MET A 214 -9.76 -25.13 7.82
CA MET A 214 -9.98 -26.45 8.44
C MET A 214 -8.85 -27.45 8.19
N GLY A 215 -7.77 -27.02 7.51
CA GLY A 215 -6.66 -27.88 7.12
C GLY A 215 -7.06 -28.83 6.00
N GLY A 216 -6.72 -28.46 4.75
CA GLY A 216 -6.80 -29.38 3.61
C GLY A 216 -5.88 -30.59 3.78
#